data_AF-A0A6I6AFS1-F1
#
_entry.id   AF-A0A6I6AFS1-F1
#
_cell.length_a   1.000
_cell.length_b   1.000
_cell.length_c   1.000
_cell.angle_alpha   90.00
_cell.angle_beta   90.00
_cell.angle_gamma   90.00
#
_symmetry.space_group_name_H-M   'P 1'
#
loop_
_entity.id
_entity.type
_entity.pdbx_description
1 polymer ?
#
loop_
_entity_poly.entity_id
_entity_poly.type
_entity_poly.pdbx_seq_one_letter_code
_entity_poly.pdbx_strand_id
1 'polypeptide(L)'
;MHVSRLEWKPNSLLWLCLLLPGCDTDAAPPRAAEESEIVVTSEPAVSTASTESQQQPQAPQIKTEKTKTETDPDKASGEPQPVSPMQNAEQKVYRPSDQRPLHNNQRLALLGIECYESSHLKLYTDIDPEQAKKLPAVLEQAYPALQKYFGPLPPNREGTEFQVTGYIMQDRERFEKADLIPGLLAQIINGRHQGAQFWMNAQTEEYYLKHLMLHEYTHCYSMIMEDISAPVWYLEGIAESMATHHVGADGKIQFNVMPHNKNDFGGLGRISLIQDAVKSAPPRTMLEVMQLGPDDFVDANASYAWSWALSQFFDKHPQYQAEFRKLARQMQGSGFTEKIKAMIGPDLLAANDAWLLFVRNLQPGYDSERAMITFQPGKDLVIDASVTQEITSDRGWQSSGVHVTRGETYSVSATGMFTLAQKPKPWQSTADGITFQYFNGQPLGRLLMMVRPDPGNDPTRMQTLLRVYPQGSQATWMAPATGTLYFRLNDAWDSLDNNEGAVQVTVTRQPQPQSNTARQ
;
A
#
# COMPACT_ATOMS: atom_id res chain seq x y z
N MET A 1 2.53 -20.59 -36.29
CA MET A 1 2.22 -21.92 -35.74
C MET A 1 3.00 -22.10 -34.44
N HIS A 2 2.31 -22.64 -33.43
CA HIS A 2 2.71 -22.90 -32.04
C HIS A 2 3.03 -21.71 -31.13
N VAL A 3 1.97 -21.30 -30.42
CA VAL A 3 2.00 -20.55 -29.16
C VAL A 3 2.54 -21.50 -28.09
N SER A 4 3.74 -21.23 -27.57
CA SER A 4 4.26 -21.93 -26.40
C SER A 4 3.51 -21.45 -25.15
N ARG A 5 2.74 -22.37 -24.54
CA ARG A 5 2.19 -22.18 -23.20
C ARG A 5 3.35 -22.01 -22.22
N LEU A 6 3.37 -20.90 -21.50
CA LEU A 6 4.22 -20.73 -20.32
C LEU A 6 3.64 -21.63 -19.22
N GLU A 7 4.27 -22.78 -19.00
CA GLU A 7 3.87 -23.71 -17.93
C GLU A 7 4.41 -23.20 -16.59
N TRP A 8 3.49 -22.86 -15.68
CA TRP A 8 3.78 -22.77 -14.26
C TRP A 8 3.90 -24.20 -13.72
N LYS A 9 5.09 -24.61 -13.28
CA LYS A 9 5.28 -25.91 -12.63
C LYS A 9 4.62 -25.88 -11.25
N PRO A 10 3.67 -26.79 -10.95
CA PRO A 10 3.23 -27.02 -9.59
C PRO A 10 4.30 -27.84 -8.88
N ASN A 11 5.02 -27.22 -7.94
CA ASN A 11 5.90 -28.00 -7.07
C ASN A 11 5.06 -28.84 -6.09
N SER A 12 5.48 -30.09 -5.97
CA SER A 12 4.87 -31.16 -5.21
C SER A 12 4.67 -30.80 -3.74
N LEU A 13 3.48 -31.10 -3.22
CA LEU A 13 3.17 -31.10 -1.79
C LEU A 13 4.11 -32.09 -1.07
N LEU A 14 4.98 -31.55 -0.21
CA LEU A 14 5.38 -32.23 1.00
C LEU A 14 4.88 -31.39 2.18
N TRP A 15 3.99 -31.98 2.97
CA TRP A 15 3.66 -31.48 4.30
C TRP A 15 4.92 -31.50 5.15
N LEU A 16 5.46 -30.32 5.45
CA LEU A 16 6.55 -30.14 6.38
C LEU A 16 6.20 -28.94 7.25
N CYS A 17 6.08 -29.16 8.57
CA CYS A 17 6.10 -28.09 9.55
C CYS A 17 7.43 -27.35 9.41
N LEU A 18 7.45 -26.25 8.67
CA LEU A 18 8.69 -25.55 8.32
C LEU A 18 9.08 -24.60 9.45
N LEU A 19 10.15 -25.01 10.13
CA LEU A 19 10.96 -24.23 11.04
C LEU A 19 12.04 -23.55 10.20
N LEU A 20 12.14 -22.23 10.25
CA LEU A 20 13.15 -21.44 9.52
C LEU A 20 14.06 -20.70 10.52
N PRO A 21 15.39 -20.68 10.29
CA PRO A 21 16.37 -19.94 11.10
C PRO A 21 16.44 -18.47 10.68
N GLY A 22 16.94 -17.60 11.57
CA GLY A 22 16.87 -16.14 11.44
C GLY A 22 18.19 -15.41 11.10
N CYS A 23 18.00 -14.14 10.75
CA CYS A 23 18.88 -13.10 10.21
C CYS A 23 20.23 -12.73 10.91
N ASP A 24 21.07 -11.94 10.24
CA ASP A 24 22.27 -11.30 10.79
C ASP A 24 22.54 -9.95 10.07
N THR A 25 22.74 -8.84 10.79
CA THR A 25 23.23 -7.58 10.18
C THR A 25 24.08 -6.76 11.15
N ASP A 26 25.40 -6.84 11.04
CA ASP A 26 26.34 -5.85 11.58
C ASP A 26 26.75 -4.86 10.48
N ALA A 27 26.34 -3.59 10.62
CA ALA A 27 26.95 -2.48 9.89
C ALA A 27 26.97 -1.21 10.75
N ALA A 28 28.18 -0.74 11.04
CA ALA A 28 28.46 0.44 11.87
C ALA A 28 27.89 1.75 11.28
N PRO A 29 27.48 2.72 12.13
CA PRO A 29 26.85 3.95 11.66
C PRO A 29 27.85 4.95 11.07
N PRO A 30 27.51 5.67 9.97
CA PRO A 30 28.32 6.78 9.49
C PRO A 30 28.06 8.05 10.31
N ARG A 31 29.13 8.85 10.40
CA ARG A 31 29.32 10.08 11.18
C ARG A 31 28.34 11.19 10.78
N ALA A 32 27.75 11.84 11.78
CA ALA A 32 26.85 12.99 11.64
C ALA A 32 27.51 14.16 10.87
N ALA A 33 26.78 14.73 9.91
CA ALA A 33 27.10 15.98 9.24
C ALA A 33 26.31 17.12 9.90
N GLU A 34 26.99 18.25 10.10
CA GLU A 34 26.56 19.44 10.85
C GLU A 34 25.29 20.09 10.26
N GLU A 35 24.31 20.33 11.12
CA GLU A 35 23.11 21.13 10.84
C GLU A 35 23.45 22.62 10.82
N SER A 36 23.06 23.31 9.76
CA SER A 36 23.05 24.77 9.69
C SER A 36 21.74 25.32 10.26
N GLU A 37 21.84 26.05 11.37
CA GLU A 37 20.74 26.76 12.04
C GLU A 37 20.03 27.75 11.10
N ILE A 38 18.70 27.63 10.99
CA ILE A 38 17.83 28.69 10.48
C ILE A 38 16.98 29.20 11.64
N VAL A 39 17.28 30.42 12.07
CA VAL A 39 16.56 31.19 13.06
C VAL A 39 15.23 31.66 12.48
N VAL A 40 14.10 31.22 13.06
CA VAL A 40 12.78 31.79 12.79
C VAL A 40 12.29 32.49 14.05
N THR A 41 12.25 33.82 13.99
CA THR A 41 11.71 34.71 15.02
C THR A 41 10.19 34.63 15.09
N SER A 42 9.67 34.63 16.32
CA SER A 42 8.27 34.48 16.70
C SER A 42 7.49 35.79 16.88
N GLU A 43 6.15 35.66 16.80
CA GLU A 43 5.05 36.49 17.36
C GLU A 43 4.44 37.66 16.54
N PRO A 44 3.19 38.12 16.85
CA PRO A 44 2.16 37.60 17.79
C PRO A 44 0.72 37.45 17.22
N ALA A 45 -0.14 36.87 18.07
CA ALA A 45 -1.59 36.68 17.93
C ALA A 45 -2.42 37.97 18.00
N VAL A 46 -3.60 37.97 17.35
CA VAL A 46 -4.69 38.92 17.62
C VAL A 46 -6.04 38.20 17.69
N SER A 47 -6.75 38.52 18.76
CA SER A 47 -8.10 38.14 19.17
C SER A 47 -9.18 38.93 18.43
N THR A 48 -10.33 38.31 18.16
CA THR A 48 -11.64 38.99 18.22
C THR A 48 -12.74 38.00 18.58
N ALA A 49 -13.45 38.30 19.68
CA ALA A 49 -14.70 37.70 20.09
C ALA A 49 -15.90 38.56 19.63
N SER A 50 -17.08 37.95 19.41
CA SER A 50 -18.42 38.53 19.65
C SER A 50 -19.53 37.46 19.58
N THR A 51 -20.16 37.24 20.74
CA THR A 51 -21.56 36.93 21.15
C THR A 51 -22.71 37.24 20.13
N GLU A 52 -23.96 36.73 20.15
CA GLU A 52 -24.79 35.85 21.01
C GLU A 52 -26.18 35.61 20.32
N SER A 53 -27.01 34.72 20.91
CA SER A 53 -28.50 34.60 20.85
C SER A 53 -29.11 33.64 19.81
N GLN A 54 -29.53 32.42 20.18
CA GLN A 54 -30.77 31.99 20.89
C GLN A 54 -32.06 32.01 20.02
N GLN A 55 -32.62 30.82 19.73
CA GLN A 55 -33.96 30.38 20.19
C GLN A 55 -34.38 29.01 19.62
N GLN A 56 -34.97 28.20 20.51
CA GLN A 56 -35.57 26.89 20.30
C GLN A 56 -37.09 27.01 20.56
N PRO A 57 -37.94 26.21 19.90
CA PRO A 57 -38.98 25.45 20.64
C PRO A 57 -39.21 24.04 20.04
N GLN A 58 -39.11 22.96 20.83
CA GLN A 58 -40.19 22.25 21.56
C GLN A 58 -41.28 21.57 20.69
N ALA A 59 -41.41 20.26 20.92
CA ALA A 59 -42.37 19.32 20.38
C ALA A 59 -43.73 19.34 21.11
N PRO A 60 -44.74 18.65 20.56
CA PRO A 60 -45.76 18.00 21.38
C PRO A 60 -45.95 16.50 21.08
N GLN A 61 -46.11 15.72 22.14
CA GLN A 61 -46.74 14.40 22.15
C GLN A 61 -48.27 14.53 22.09
N ILE A 62 -48.97 13.51 21.59
CA ILE A 62 -50.21 12.96 22.18
C ILE A 62 -50.38 11.50 21.71
N LYS A 63 -50.71 10.63 22.66
CA LYS A 63 -51.14 9.23 22.52
C LYS A 63 -52.64 9.15 22.23
N THR A 64 -53.08 8.16 21.46
CA THR A 64 -54.31 7.41 21.79
C THR A 64 -54.28 5.98 21.23
N GLU A 65 -54.94 5.11 21.97
CA GLU A 65 -54.92 3.65 21.95
C GLU A 65 -56.32 3.13 21.51
N LYS A 66 -56.40 1.84 21.17
CA LYS A 66 -57.58 0.93 21.12
C LYS A 66 -58.36 0.84 19.78
N THR A 67 -58.95 -0.28 19.33
CA THR A 67 -58.97 -1.74 19.64
C THR A 67 -59.97 -2.39 18.66
N LYS A 68 -59.61 -3.53 18.01
CA LYS A 68 -60.43 -4.66 17.45
C LYS A 68 -61.58 -4.34 16.44
N THR A 69 -62.09 -5.21 15.55
CA THR A 69 -62.19 -6.69 15.46
C THR A 69 -62.64 -7.09 14.01
N GLU A 70 -62.33 -8.33 13.59
CA GLU A 70 -63.10 -9.25 12.70
C GLU A 70 -63.33 -8.84 11.21
N THR A 71 -63.23 -9.70 10.17
CA THR A 71 -63.66 -11.11 9.96
C THR A 71 -62.88 -11.81 8.80
N ASP A 72 -62.71 -13.13 8.92
CA ASP A 72 -62.39 -14.17 7.89
C ASP A 72 -63.53 -14.30 6.82
N PRO A 73 -63.47 -15.12 5.73
CA PRO A 73 -62.73 -16.38 5.54
C PRO A 73 -62.13 -16.67 4.12
N ASP A 74 -61.19 -17.62 4.02
CA ASP A 74 -61.40 -18.82 3.17
C ASP A 74 -60.30 -19.90 3.32
N LYS A 75 -60.77 -21.15 3.46
CA LYS A 75 -59.99 -22.40 3.59
C LYS A 75 -59.82 -23.08 2.24
N ALA A 76 -58.66 -23.68 1.98
CA ALA A 76 -58.58 -25.01 1.35
C ALA A 76 -57.23 -25.70 1.58
N SER A 77 -57.32 -26.73 2.42
CA SER A 77 -56.48 -27.88 2.72
C SER A 77 -55.50 -28.42 1.67
N GLY A 78 -54.33 -28.85 2.15
CA GLY A 78 -53.47 -29.85 1.50
C GLY A 78 -52.28 -30.21 2.39
N GLU A 79 -52.34 -31.35 3.11
CA GLU A 79 -51.17 -31.93 3.78
C GLU A 79 -50.30 -32.70 2.79
N PRO A 80 -48.97 -32.54 2.86
CA PRO A 80 -48.05 -33.65 2.61
C PRO A 80 -47.08 -33.90 3.77
N GLN A 81 -46.70 -35.18 3.86
CA GLN A 81 -45.92 -35.89 4.88
C GLN A 81 -44.60 -35.25 5.36
N PRO A 82 -44.10 -35.63 6.56
CA PRO A 82 -42.87 -35.08 7.12
C PRO A 82 -41.62 -35.61 6.42
N VAL A 83 -40.99 -34.76 5.62
CA VAL A 83 -39.59 -34.92 5.19
C VAL A 83 -38.67 -34.60 6.38
N SER A 84 -37.75 -35.51 6.67
CA SER A 84 -36.75 -35.36 7.73
C SER A 84 -35.94 -34.06 7.57
N PRO A 85 -35.81 -33.22 8.61
CA PRO A 85 -34.95 -32.04 8.59
C PRO A 85 -33.51 -32.44 8.90
N MET A 86 -32.87 -33.16 8.00
CA MET A 86 -31.41 -33.31 8.00
C MET A 86 -30.91 -32.92 6.62
N GLN A 87 -30.90 -31.62 6.34
CA GLN A 87 -30.06 -31.03 5.31
C GLN A 87 -29.97 -29.50 5.52
N ASN A 88 -28.73 -29.02 5.60
CA ASN A 88 -28.29 -27.63 5.78
C ASN A 88 -28.43 -27.00 7.18
N ALA A 89 -27.86 -27.65 8.20
CA ALA A 89 -27.26 -26.85 9.27
C ALA A 89 -25.94 -26.28 8.71
N GLU A 90 -25.90 -24.98 8.41
CA GLU A 90 -24.66 -24.26 8.11
C GLU A 90 -23.65 -24.60 9.22
N GLN A 91 -22.56 -25.27 8.87
CA GLN A 91 -21.52 -25.61 9.85
C GLN A 91 -20.91 -24.30 10.33
N LYS A 92 -21.24 -23.93 11.57
CA LYS A 92 -20.69 -22.75 12.23
C LYS A 92 -19.17 -22.89 12.29
N VAL A 93 -18.47 -21.95 11.63
CA VAL A 93 -17.01 -21.87 11.65
C VAL A 93 -16.58 -21.29 13.00
N TYR A 94 -15.55 -21.88 13.61
CA TYR A 94 -14.98 -21.44 14.89
C TYR A 94 -13.49 -21.19 14.74
N ARG A 95 -12.98 -20.14 15.39
CA ARG A 95 -11.52 -19.99 15.56
C ARG A 95 -10.99 -21.00 16.57
N PRO A 96 -9.69 -21.32 16.56
CA PRO A 96 -9.08 -22.17 17.58
C PRO A 96 -9.35 -21.67 19.01
N SER A 97 -9.49 -22.61 19.94
CA SER A 97 -9.57 -22.31 21.38
C SER A 97 -8.30 -21.61 21.86
N ASP A 98 -8.40 -20.82 22.91
CA ASP A 98 -7.23 -20.13 23.47
C ASP A 98 -6.27 -21.16 24.10
N GLN A 99 -5.05 -21.25 23.56
CA GLN A 99 -4.00 -22.15 24.03
C GLN A 99 -2.80 -21.38 24.60
N ARG A 100 -2.93 -20.06 24.80
CA ARG A 100 -1.83 -19.22 25.30
C ARG A 100 -1.49 -19.63 26.75
N PRO A 101 -0.20 -19.69 27.11
CA PRO A 101 0.21 -20.07 28.45
C PRO A 101 -0.22 -19.02 29.48
N LEU A 102 -0.59 -19.49 30.68
CA LEU A 102 -0.85 -18.63 31.83
C LEU A 102 0.45 -18.38 32.59
N HIS A 103 0.80 -17.10 32.77
CA HIS A 103 2.01 -16.71 33.48
C HIS A 103 1.74 -16.24 34.90
N ASN A 104 2.69 -16.50 35.79
CA ASN A 104 2.71 -15.92 37.13
C ASN A 104 3.37 -14.54 37.09
N ASN A 105 2.55 -13.49 37.03
CA ASN A 105 3.03 -12.11 36.94
C ASN A 105 3.96 -11.70 38.10
N GLN A 106 3.76 -12.23 39.32
CA GLN A 106 4.64 -11.91 40.45
C GLN A 106 6.05 -12.47 40.25
N ARG A 107 6.15 -13.70 39.71
CA ARG A 107 7.45 -14.31 39.39
C ARG A 107 8.15 -13.54 38.26
N LEU A 108 7.40 -13.08 37.26
CA LEU A 108 7.95 -12.31 36.13
C LEU A 108 8.44 -10.93 36.58
N ALA A 109 7.69 -10.23 37.43
CA ALA A 109 8.09 -8.93 37.98
C ALA A 109 9.41 -9.03 38.77
N LEU A 110 9.66 -10.12 39.50
CA LEU A 110 10.94 -10.38 40.18
C LEU A 110 12.13 -10.52 39.21
N LEU A 111 11.88 -10.86 37.95
CA LEU A 111 12.87 -10.92 36.88
C LEU A 111 12.94 -9.61 36.07
N GLY A 112 12.16 -8.58 36.45
CA GLY A 112 12.08 -7.30 35.77
C GLY A 112 11.20 -7.32 34.52
N ILE A 113 10.29 -8.29 34.39
CA ILE A 113 9.31 -8.39 33.29
C ILE A 113 7.94 -8.06 33.84
N GLU A 114 7.37 -6.95 33.38
CA GLU A 114 6.06 -6.46 33.81
C GLU A 114 4.97 -6.83 32.80
N CYS A 115 3.72 -6.86 33.27
CA CYS A 115 2.54 -7.18 32.46
C CYS A 115 1.64 -5.95 32.30
N TYR A 116 1.36 -5.58 31.05
CA TYR A 116 0.41 -4.51 30.68
C TYR A 116 -0.73 -5.12 29.88
N GLU A 117 -1.97 -4.90 30.31
CA GLU A 117 -3.13 -5.61 29.77
C GLU A 117 -4.26 -4.66 29.33
N SER A 118 -4.89 -5.01 28.22
CA SER A 118 -6.14 -4.45 27.70
C SER A 118 -7.03 -5.58 27.17
N SER A 119 -8.20 -5.22 26.62
CA SER A 119 -9.16 -6.20 26.09
C SER A 119 -8.56 -7.10 25.00
N HIS A 120 -7.68 -6.57 24.16
CA HIS A 120 -7.14 -7.30 23.01
C HIS A 120 -5.62 -7.57 23.10
N LEU A 121 -4.95 -7.13 24.17
CA LEU A 121 -3.52 -7.36 24.39
C LEU A 121 -3.20 -7.74 25.83
N LYS A 122 -2.34 -8.74 25.99
CA LYS A 122 -1.58 -9.00 27.21
C LYS A 122 -0.09 -8.92 26.90
N LEU A 123 0.54 -7.79 27.24
CA LEU A 123 1.93 -7.50 26.91
C LEU A 123 2.84 -7.80 28.11
N TYR A 124 3.82 -8.67 27.89
CA TYR A 124 4.94 -8.90 28.82
C TYR A 124 6.18 -8.20 28.29
N THR A 125 6.74 -7.29 29.07
CA THR A 125 7.88 -6.49 28.61
C THR A 125 8.76 -5.99 29.75
N ASP A 126 10.03 -5.76 29.46
CA ASP A 126 11.04 -5.16 30.34
C ASP A 126 11.57 -3.82 29.78
N ILE A 127 10.90 -3.24 28.77
CA ILE A 127 11.17 -1.89 28.28
C ILE A 127 10.77 -0.83 29.32
N ASP A 128 11.10 0.42 29.04
CA ASP A 128 10.73 1.56 29.89
C ASP A 128 9.21 1.57 30.22
N PRO A 129 8.82 1.64 31.51
CA PRO A 129 7.41 1.60 31.90
C PRO A 129 6.55 2.72 31.32
N GLU A 130 7.09 3.91 31.05
CA GLU A 130 6.33 5.03 30.48
C GLU A 130 6.05 4.80 28.99
N GLN A 131 6.95 4.11 28.29
CA GLN A 131 6.71 3.62 26.94
C GLN A 131 5.70 2.47 26.94
N ALA A 132 5.90 1.46 27.79
CA ALA A 132 5.09 0.24 27.84
C ALA A 132 3.60 0.52 28.11
N LYS A 133 3.29 1.46 29.02
CA LYS A 133 1.90 1.86 29.36
C LYS A 133 1.09 2.35 28.16
N LYS A 134 1.73 2.87 27.11
CA LYS A 134 1.07 3.45 25.94
C LYS A 134 0.69 2.38 24.89
N LEU A 135 1.39 1.24 24.88
CA LEU A 135 1.26 0.23 23.83
C LEU A 135 -0.10 -0.49 23.80
N PRO A 136 -0.75 -0.83 24.94
CA PRO A 136 -2.08 -1.43 24.90
C PRO A 136 -3.11 -0.54 24.17
N ALA A 137 -3.08 0.77 24.39
CA ALA A 137 -3.99 1.71 23.71
C ALA A 137 -3.79 1.77 22.20
N VAL A 138 -2.58 1.48 21.70
CA VAL A 138 -2.31 1.37 20.26
C VAL A 138 -3.05 0.16 19.68
N LEU A 139 -3.00 -1.00 20.35
CA LEU A 139 -3.66 -2.21 19.86
C LEU A 139 -5.19 -2.19 20.01
N GLU A 140 -5.72 -1.46 20.99
CA GLU A 140 -7.17 -1.20 21.08
C GLU A 140 -7.68 -0.38 19.87
N GLN A 141 -6.83 0.42 19.23
CA GLN A 141 -7.17 1.09 17.96
C GLN A 141 -6.90 0.19 16.74
N ALA A 142 -5.87 -0.65 16.79
CA ALA A 142 -5.53 -1.56 15.70
C ALA A 142 -6.59 -2.65 15.50
N TYR A 143 -7.14 -3.21 16.59
CA TYR A 143 -8.14 -4.27 16.52
C TYR A 143 -9.36 -3.94 15.63
N PRO A 144 -10.09 -2.81 15.83
CA PRO A 144 -11.21 -2.46 14.96
C PRO A 144 -10.76 -2.14 13.52
N ALA A 145 -9.54 -1.64 13.31
CA ALA A 145 -8.99 -1.43 11.96
C ALA A 145 -8.73 -2.75 11.22
N LEU A 146 -8.15 -3.74 11.91
CA LEU A 146 -7.95 -5.09 11.38
C LEU A 146 -9.28 -5.77 11.11
N GLN A 147 -10.24 -5.69 12.03
CA GLN A 147 -11.59 -6.23 11.84
C GLN A 147 -12.29 -5.61 10.62
N LYS A 148 -12.14 -4.30 10.40
CA LYS A 148 -12.69 -3.63 9.20
C LYS A 148 -12.07 -4.18 7.91
N TYR A 149 -10.76 -4.43 7.92
CA TYR A 149 -10.01 -4.87 6.75
C TYR A 149 -10.21 -6.37 6.46
N PHE A 150 -9.82 -7.23 7.40
CA PHE A 150 -9.85 -8.69 7.30
C PHE A 150 -11.23 -9.31 7.56
N GLY A 151 -12.17 -8.54 8.11
CA GLY A 151 -13.45 -9.05 8.59
C GLY A 151 -13.38 -9.53 10.05
N PRO A 152 -14.54 -9.72 10.71
CA PRO A 152 -14.59 -10.21 12.08
C PRO A 152 -14.12 -11.65 12.19
N LEU A 153 -13.39 -11.95 13.26
CA LEU A 153 -13.03 -13.32 13.59
C LEU A 153 -14.26 -14.09 14.04
N PRO A 154 -14.41 -15.37 13.66
CA PRO A 154 -15.43 -16.23 14.23
C PRO A 154 -15.19 -16.42 15.74
N PRO A 155 -16.22 -16.71 16.54
CA PRO A 155 -16.03 -17.05 17.95
C PRO A 155 -15.23 -18.35 18.08
N ASN A 156 -14.56 -18.56 19.21
CA ASN A 156 -14.12 -19.90 19.59
C ASN A 156 -15.28 -20.67 20.22
N ARG A 157 -15.06 -21.96 20.53
CA ARG A 157 -16.10 -22.82 21.10
C ARG A 157 -16.51 -22.38 22.51
N GLU A 158 -15.59 -21.78 23.23
CA GLU A 158 -15.76 -21.30 24.60
C GLU A 158 -16.43 -19.91 24.66
N GLY A 159 -16.54 -19.21 23.53
CA GLY A 159 -17.13 -17.87 23.47
C GLY A 159 -16.27 -16.78 24.13
N THR A 160 -14.95 -16.99 24.25
CA THR A 160 -14.05 -15.96 24.76
C THR A 160 -13.78 -14.91 23.68
N GLU A 161 -13.40 -13.71 24.10
CA GLU A 161 -12.91 -12.67 23.21
C GLU A 161 -11.51 -13.04 22.65
N PHE A 162 -11.19 -12.54 21.47
CA PHE A 162 -9.85 -12.69 20.92
C PHE A 162 -8.90 -11.69 21.58
N GLN A 163 -7.83 -12.20 22.20
CA GLN A 163 -6.78 -11.39 22.82
C GLN A 163 -5.44 -12.01 22.43
N VAL A 164 -4.42 -11.18 22.22
CA VAL A 164 -3.06 -11.61 21.86
C VAL A 164 -2.13 -11.48 23.06
N THR A 165 -1.18 -12.39 23.21
CA THR A 165 -0.07 -12.23 24.16
C THR A 165 1.20 -11.80 23.44
N GLY A 166 1.70 -10.61 23.77
CA GLY A 166 2.91 -10.05 23.19
C GLY A 166 4.09 -10.12 24.15
N TYR A 167 5.29 -10.35 23.63
CA TYR A 167 6.55 -10.25 24.36
C TYR A 167 7.47 -9.24 23.64
N ILE A 168 7.75 -8.11 24.29
CA ILE A 168 8.69 -7.09 23.78
C ILE A 168 9.91 -7.09 24.70
N MET A 169 11.07 -7.42 24.14
CA MET A 169 12.25 -7.81 24.92
C MET A 169 13.38 -6.78 24.73
N GLN A 170 13.65 -5.98 25.75
CA GLN A 170 14.85 -5.15 25.85
C GLN A 170 16.08 -5.99 26.20
N ASP A 171 15.94 -6.89 27.18
CA ASP A 171 16.94 -7.86 27.59
C ASP A 171 16.40 -9.28 27.37
N ARG A 172 16.72 -9.83 26.20
CA ARG A 172 16.26 -11.15 25.76
C ARG A 172 16.58 -12.26 26.76
N GLU A 173 17.72 -12.19 27.45
CA GLU A 173 18.12 -13.22 28.40
C GLU A 173 17.13 -13.36 29.56
N ARG A 174 16.44 -12.28 29.94
CA ARG A 174 15.41 -12.33 31.00
C ARG A 174 14.24 -13.21 30.60
N PHE A 175 13.82 -13.12 29.34
CA PHE A 175 12.72 -13.91 28.80
C PHE A 175 13.10 -15.38 28.62
N GLU A 176 14.36 -15.65 28.25
CA GLU A 176 14.90 -17.01 28.21
C GLU A 176 14.96 -17.62 29.62
N LYS A 177 15.49 -16.89 30.62
CA LYS A 177 15.49 -17.32 32.03
C LYS A 177 14.10 -17.52 32.60
N ALA A 178 13.12 -16.79 32.09
CA ALA A 178 11.71 -16.90 32.46
C ALA A 178 10.95 -18.00 31.70
N ASP A 179 11.59 -18.72 30.77
CA ASP A 179 10.98 -19.73 29.91
C ASP A 179 9.80 -19.19 29.08
N LEU A 180 9.90 -17.91 28.67
CA LEU A 180 8.90 -17.22 27.86
C LEU A 180 9.17 -17.32 26.35
N ILE A 181 10.37 -17.75 25.95
CA ILE A 181 10.76 -17.94 24.55
C ILE A 181 10.75 -19.45 24.26
N PRO A 182 9.79 -19.96 23.47
CA PRO A 182 9.80 -21.34 22.98
C PRO A 182 11.13 -21.69 22.31
N GLY A 183 11.68 -22.88 22.53
CA GLY A 183 13.04 -23.24 22.10
C GLY A 183 13.33 -23.06 20.59
N LEU A 184 12.33 -23.18 19.72
CA LEU A 184 12.45 -22.94 18.27
C LEU A 184 12.42 -21.45 17.86
N LEU A 185 12.13 -20.56 18.80
CA LEU A 185 12.11 -19.10 18.68
C LEU A 185 13.39 -18.46 19.22
N ALA A 186 14.39 -19.25 19.63
CA ALA A 186 15.66 -18.77 20.16
C ALA A 186 16.48 -17.93 19.14
N GLN A 187 16.16 -17.97 17.85
CA GLN A 187 16.85 -17.27 16.76
C GLN A 187 16.08 -16.06 16.18
N ILE A 188 15.20 -15.42 16.95
CA ILE A 188 14.46 -14.23 16.45
C ILE A 188 15.39 -13.01 16.40
N ILE A 189 15.54 -12.38 15.23
CA ILE A 189 16.31 -11.13 15.08
C ILE A 189 15.44 -9.89 15.32
N ASN A 190 14.21 -9.85 14.80
CA ASN A 190 13.36 -8.67 14.91
C ASN A 190 11.98 -8.97 15.51
N GLY A 191 11.18 -9.83 14.88
CA GLY A 191 9.85 -10.21 15.35
C GLY A 191 9.43 -11.59 14.82
N ARG A 192 8.50 -12.24 15.52
CA ARG A 192 7.85 -13.47 15.08
C ARG A 192 6.52 -13.68 15.80
N HIS A 193 5.57 -14.29 15.11
CA HIS A 193 4.30 -14.71 15.70
C HIS A 193 4.14 -16.24 15.70
N GLN A 194 3.26 -16.73 16.58
CA GLN A 194 2.74 -18.09 16.57
C GLN A 194 1.33 -18.08 17.18
N GLY A 195 0.31 -18.33 16.35
CA GLY A 195 -1.08 -18.23 16.77
C GLY A 195 -1.38 -16.84 17.35
N ALA A 196 -2.03 -16.80 18.52
CA ALA A 196 -2.35 -15.56 19.24
C ALA A 196 -1.19 -15.04 20.11
N GLN A 197 0.06 -15.30 19.73
CA GLN A 197 1.24 -14.84 20.44
C GLN A 197 2.27 -14.22 19.49
N PHE A 198 2.99 -13.19 19.94
CA PHE A 198 4.15 -12.67 19.23
C PHE A 198 5.31 -12.33 20.16
N TRP A 199 6.52 -12.39 19.62
CA TRP A 199 7.78 -12.06 20.28
C TRP A 199 8.57 -11.13 19.39
N MET A 200 9.13 -10.06 19.96
CA MET A 200 10.01 -9.15 19.25
C MET A 200 11.07 -8.57 20.18
N ASN A 201 12.23 -8.23 19.60
CA ASN A 201 13.23 -7.45 20.32
C ASN A 201 12.80 -5.98 20.34
N ALA A 202 13.06 -5.28 21.44
CA ALA A 202 12.78 -3.85 21.56
C ALA A 202 13.57 -3.07 20.49
N GLN A 203 12.93 -2.06 19.92
CA GLN A 203 13.50 -1.20 18.89
C GLN A 203 13.83 0.16 19.49
N THR A 204 14.94 0.77 19.03
CA THR A 204 15.40 2.07 19.53
C THR A 204 14.50 3.22 19.08
N GLU A 205 13.99 3.14 17.86
CA GLU A 205 13.08 4.14 17.28
C GLU A 205 11.65 3.90 17.77
N GLU A 206 11.03 4.90 18.41
CA GLU A 206 9.69 4.75 19.00
C GLU A 206 8.62 4.40 17.95
N TYR A 207 8.72 4.99 16.75
CA TYR A 207 7.83 4.65 15.64
C TYR A 207 8.00 3.18 15.24
N TYR A 208 9.24 2.74 15.02
CA TYR A 208 9.52 1.39 14.55
C TYR A 208 9.18 0.32 15.60
N LEU A 209 9.32 0.61 16.90
CA LEU A 209 8.82 -0.25 17.97
C LEU A 209 7.32 -0.52 17.83
N LYS A 210 6.52 0.55 17.66
CA LYS A 210 5.07 0.46 17.43
C LYS A 210 4.75 -0.26 16.12
N HIS A 211 5.47 0.07 15.05
CA HIS A 211 5.30 -0.57 13.73
C HIS A 211 5.52 -2.08 13.81
N LEU A 212 6.62 -2.53 14.40
CA LEU A 212 6.93 -3.95 14.51
C LEU A 212 5.92 -4.68 15.40
N MET A 213 5.47 -4.07 16.50
CA MET A 213 4.38 -4.61 17.32
C MET A 213 3.08 -4.76 16.51
N LEU A 214 2.71 -3.75 15.72
CA LEU A 214 1.52 -3.79 14.86
C LEU A 214 1.65 -4.82 13.73
N HIS A 215 2.85 -5.00 13.18
CA HIS A 215 3.15 -5.99 12.16
C HIS A 215 2.88 -7.40 12.70
N GLU A 216 3.49 -7.74 13.84
CA GLU A 216 3.30 -9.07 14.45
C GLU A 216 1.86 -9.28 14.94
N TYR A 217 1.23 -8.24 15.49
CA TYR A 217 -0.18 -8.31 15.86
C TYR A 217 -1.11 -8.53 14.66
N THR A 218 -0.77 -7.96 13.49
CA THR A 218 -1.50 -8.22 12.25
C THR A 218 -1.38 -9.67 11.83
N HIS A 219 -0.20 -10.28 11.96
CA HIS A 219 -0.04 -11.72 11.75
C HIS A 219 -0.90 -12.54 12.71
N CYS A 220 -0.85 -12.25 14.02
CA CYS A 220 -1.71 -12.93 15.01
C CYS A 220 -3.19 -12.87 14.66
N TYR A 221 -3.69 -11.72 14.18
CA TYR A 221 -5.09 -11.56 13.81
C TYR A 221 -5.43 -12.27 12.51
N SER A 222 -4.65 -12.01 11.45
CA SER A 222 -4.93 -12.46 10.09
C SER A 222 -4.69 -13.95 9.90
N MET A 223 -3.81 -14.56 10.70
CA MET A 223 -3.38 -15.95 10.56
C MET A 223 -3.84 -16.85 11.73
N ILE A 224 -4.77 -16.39 12.58
CA ILE A 224 -5.28 -17.22 13.69
C ILE A 224 -6.05 -18.46 13.21
N MET A 225 -6.65 -18.38 12.02
CA MET A 225 -7.38 -19.49 11.42
C MET A 225 -6.41 -20.47 10.76
N GLU A 226 -6.73 -21.76 10.81
CA GLU A 226 -5.94 -22.80 10.14
C GLU A 226 -6.06 -22.72 8.60
N ASP A 227 -5.18 -23.45 7.91
CA ASP A 227 -5.15 -23.58 6.44
C ASP A 227 -4.93 -22.28 5.65
N ILE A 228 -4.12 -21.35 6.19
CA ILE A 228 -3.68 -20.16 5.45
C ILE A 228 -2.84 -20.58 4.24
N SER A 229 -3.26 -20.15 3.05
CA SER A 229 -2.61 -20.46 1.77
C SER A 229 -2.12 -19.23 1.02
N ALA A 230 -2.34 -18.04 1.57
CA ALA A 230 -1.82 -16.81 1.00
C ALA A 230 -0.28 -16.87 0.91
N PRO A 231 0.32 -16.41 -0.20
CA PRO A 231 1.76 -16.47 -0.39
C PRO A 231 2.49 -15.52 0.56
N VAL A 232 3.73 -15.85 0.91
CA VAL A 232 4.55 -15.10 1.87
C VAL A 232 4.63 -13.61 1.52
N TRP A 233 4.86 -13.28 0.25
CA TRP A 233 4.93 -11.87 -0.17
C TRP A 233 3.68 -11.07 0.23
N TYR A 234 2.50 -11.70 0.19
CA TYR A 234 1.22 -11.07 0.53
C TYR A 234 1.07 -10.97 2.04
N LEU A 235 1.38 -12.04 2.77
CA LEU A 235 1.30 -12.07 4.24
C LEU A 235 2.20 -11.01 4.86
N GLU A 236 3.48 -10.95 4.47
CA GLU A 236 4.41 -9.95 4.97
C GLU A 236 4.06 -8.55 4.46
N GLY A 237 3.66 -8.43 3.19
CA GLY A 237 3.30 -7.15 2.59
C GLY A 237 2.08 -6.52 3.26
N ILE A 238 1.04 -7.30 3.55
CA ILE A 238 -0.17 -6.78 4.20
C ILE A 238 0.06 -6.48 5.68
N ALA A 239 0.87 -7.27 6.38
CA ALA A 239 1.27 -6.98 7.76
C ALA A 239 2.07 -5.67 7.84
N GLU A 240 3.06 -5.48 6.97
CA GLU A 240 3.80 -4.21 6.84
C GLU A 240 2.89 -3.02 6.49
N SER A 241 1.95 -3.20 5.55
CA SER A 241 0.98 -2.16 5.19
C SER A 241 0.10 -1.78 6.37
N MET A 242 -0.53 -2.75 7.03
CA MET A 242 -1.43 -2.47 8.17
C MET A 242 -0.71 -1.91 9.39
N ALA A 243 0.59 -2.22 9.54
CA ALA A 243 1.46 -1.63 10.55
C ALA A 243 1.89 -0.19 10.23
N THR A 244 1.90 0.21 8.96
CA THR A 244 2.28 1.57 8.55
C THR A 244 1.21 2.55 9.00
N HIS A 245 1.54 3.49 9.90
CA HIS A 245 0.54 4.29 10.60
C HIS A 245 0.93 5.75 10.78
N HIS A 246 -0.06 6.61 11.00
CA HIS A 246 0.11 7.99 11.41
C HIS A 246 -0.69 8.25 12.69
N VAL A 247 -0.06 8.92 13.67
CA VAL A 247 -0.72 9.32 14.92
C VAL A 247 -1.06 10.80 14.82
N GLY A 248 -2.36 11.11 14.82
CA GLY A 248 -2.84 12.49 14.84
C GLY A 248 -2.60 13.17 16.19
N ALA A 249 -2.69 14.51 16.22
CA ALA A 249 -2.55 15.30 17.45
C ALA A 249 -3.60 14.96 18.53
N ASP A 250 -4.75 14.37 18.13
CA ASP A 250 -5.79 13.88 19.03
C ASP A 250 -5.53 12.45 19.54
N GLY A 251 -4.39 11.85 19.20
CA GLY A 251 -4.01 10.49 19.58
C GLY A 251 -4.68 9.38 18.76
N LYS A 252 -5.49 9.72 17.75
CA LYS A 252 -6.08 8.72 16.85
C LYS A 252 -5.05 8.23 15.85
N ILE A 253 -5.08 6.93 15.60
CA ILE A 253 -4.16 6.26 14.69
C ILE A 253 -4.87 5.97 13.36
N GLN A 254 -4.28 6.43 12.27
CA GLN A 254 -4.63 6.03 10.92
C GLN A 254 -3.66 4.93 10.48
N PHE A 255 -4.18 3.78 10.08
CA PHE A 255 -3.40 2.61 9.65
C PHE A 255 -3.41 2.47 8.13
N ASN A 256 -2.45 1.72 7.58
CA ASN A 256 -2.31 1.49 6.13
C ASN A 256 -2.22 2.81 5.35
N VAL A 257 -1.37 3.71 5.86
CA VAL A 257 -1.09 5.02 5.25
C VAL A 257 0.14 4.94 4.33
N MET A 258 0.27 5.88 3.40
CA MET A 258 1.52 6.09 2.67
C MET A 258 2.44 6.96 3.54
N PRO A 259 3.67 6.52 3.88
CA PRO A 259 4.61 7.35 4.62
C PRO A 259 4.88 8.68 3.91
N HIS A 260 4.68 9.81 4.57
CA HIS A 260 4.82 11.14 3.97
C HIS A 260 6.16 11.81 4.21
N ASN A 261 6.94 11.38 5.20
CA ASN A 261 8.32 11.83 5.40
C ASN A 261 9.13 10.78 6.20
N LYS A 262 10.43 11.01 6.40
CA LYS A 262 11.29 10.11 7.17
C LYS A 262 11.22 10.31 8.68
N ASN A 263 10.91 11.53 9.12
CA ASN A 263 10.96 11.92 10.54
C ASN A 263 9.80 11.29 11.33
N ASP A 264 8.59 11.34 10.76
CA ASP A 264 7.38 10.80 11.36
C ASP A 264 7.31 9.27 11.27
N PHE A 265 8.12 8.66 10.38
CA PHE A 265 8.19 7.22 10.12
C PHE A 265 9.60 6.65 10.41
N GLY A 266 10.24 7.17 11.47
CA GLY A 266 11.60 6.80 11.87
C GLY A 266 11.81 5.28 11.94
N GLY A 267 12.89 4.80 11.33
CA GLY A 267 13.26 3.38 11.30
C GLY A 267 12.58 2.52 10.23
N LEU A 268 11.48 2.96 9.61
CA LEU A 268 10.73 2.13 8.65
C LEU A 268 11.51 1.82 7.35
N GLY A 269 12.10 2.85 6.73
CA GLY A 269 13.04 2.72 5.60
C GLY A 269 12.52 2.15 4.28
N ARG A 270 11.29 1.61 4.21
CA ARG A 270 10.76 0.85 3.05
C ARG A 270 10.88 1.62 1.73
N ILE A 271 10.47 2.89 1.70
CA ILE A 271 10.57 3.72 0.48
C ILE A 271 12.03 3.93 0.06
N SER A 272 12.94 4.20 1.00
CA SER A 272 14.36 4.40 0.67
C SER A 272 15.00 3.13 0.13
N LEU A 273 14.69 1.97 0.69
CA LEU A 273 15.15 0.68 0.17
C LEU A 273 14.72 0.45 -1.29
N ILE A 274 13.47 0.77 -1.64
CA ILE A 274 12.99 0.69 -3.02
C ILE A 274 13.71 1.69 -3.92
N GLN A 275 13.83 2.95 -3.48
CA GLN A 275 14.50 3.99 -4.25
C GLN A 275 15.96 3.63 -4.55
N ASP A 276 16.69 3.11 -3.57
CA ASP A 276 18.10 2.73 -3.74
C ASP A 276 18.25 1.50 -4.62
N ALA A 277 17.35 0.51 -4.48
CA ALA A 277 17.31 -0.65 -5.37
C ALA A 277 17.05 -0.27 -6.83
N VAL A 278 16.08 0.62 -7.08
CA VAL A 278 15.69 1.09 -8.42
C VAL A 278 16.72 2.04 -9.05
N LYS A 279 17.54 2.72 -8.25
CA LYS A 279 18.69 3.50 -8.74
C LYS A 279 19.83 2.59 -9.18
N SER A 280 20.05 1.48 -8.47
CA SER A 280 21.23 0.63 -8.63
C SER A 280 21.05 -0.44 -9.70
N ALA A 281 19.80 -0.87 -9.96
CA ALA A 281 19.47 -1.91 -10.92
C ALA A 281 18.10 -1.63 -11.56
N PRO A 282 17.75 -2.30 -12.67
CA PRO A 282 16.38 -2.28 -13.14
C PRO A 282 15.39 -2.73 -12.04
N PRO A 283 14.20 -2.10 -11.94
CA PRO A 283 13.23 -2.48 -10.91
C PRO A 283 12.80 -3.94 -11.03
N ARG A 284 12.52 -4.59 -9.88
CA ARG A 284 11.88 -5.90 -9.88
C ARG A 284 10.51 -5.79 -10.55
N THR A 285 10.23 -6.74 -11.43
CA THR A 285 8.91 -6.95 -12.01
C THR A 285 7.91 -7.37 -10.93
N MET A 286 6.62 -7.18 -11.23
CA MET A 286 5.54 -7.57 -10.31
C MET A 286 5.60 -9.07 -10.00
N LEU A 287 5.91 -9.90 -11.01
CA LEU A 287 6.01 -11.35 -10.84
C LEU A 287 7.19 -11.76 -9.96
N GLU A 288 8.35 -11.11 -10.10
CA GLU A 288 9.51 -11.39 -9.23
C GLU A 288 9.21 -11.10 -7.76
N VAL A 289 8.44 -10.05 -7.46
CA VAL A 289 7.99 -9.78 -6.09
C VAL A 289 6.96 -10.83 -5.63
N MET A 290 6.02 -11.21 -6.50
CA MET A 290 5.04 -12.25 -6.18
C MET A 290 5.64 -13.66 -6.01
N GLN A 291 6.89 -13.86 -6.42
CA GLN A 291 7.64 -15.11 -6.28
C GLN A 291 8.51 -15.16 -5.03
N LEU A 292 8.58 -14.07 -4.24
CA LEU A 292 9.30 -14.08 -2.97
C LEU A 292 8.75 -15.18 -2.06
N GLY A 293 9.64 -16.08 -1.64
CA GLY A 293 9.37 -17.20 -0.75
C GLY A 293 9.96 -16.98 0.63
N PRO A 294 9.75 -17.92 1.57
CA PRO A 294 10.22 -17.78 2.95
C PRO A 294 11.72 -17.48 3.08
N ASP A 295 12.57 -18.12 2.25
CA ASP A 295 14.02 -17.95 2.28
C ASP A 295 14.45 -16.52 1.91
N ASP A 296 13.65 -15.79 1.14
CA ASP A 296 13.94 -14.40 0.76
C ASP A 296 13.76 -13.41 1.91
N PHE A 297 13.12 -13.81 3.03
CA PHE A 297 12.87 -12.95 4.19
C PHE A 297 13.80 -13.21 5.37
N VAL A 298 14.66 -14.24 5.28
CA VAL A 298 15.58 -14.65 6.36
C VAL A 298 16.66 -13.60 6.65
N ASP A 299 16.97 -12.69 5.71
CA ASP A 299 18.06 -11.70 5.88
C ASP A 299 17.88 -10.38 5.12
N ALA A 300 16.71 -10.17 4.50
CA ALA A 300 16.54 -9.08 3.55
C ALA A 300 15.38 -8.14 3.92
N ASN A 301 15.70 -7.05 4.61
CA ASN A 301 14.80 -5.89 4.76
C ASN A 301 14.23 -5.40 3.42
N ALA A 302 14.95 -5.63 2.31
CA ALA A 302 14.49 -5.32 0.97
C ALA A 302 13.25 -6.13 0.57
N SER A 303 13.13 -7.41 0.95
CA SER A 303 11.97 -8.25 0.61
C SER A 303 10.69 -7.72 1.26
N TYR A 304 10.77 -7.32 2.55
CA TYR A 304 9.69 -6.60 3.24
C TYR A 304 9.32 -5.30 2.52
N ALA A 305 10.30 -4.52 2.06
CA ALA A 305 10.03 -3.30 1.29
C ALA A 305 9.32 -3.56 -0.04
N TRP A 306 9.73 -4.60 -0.78
CA TRP A 306 9.10 -4.98 -2.04
C TRP A 306 7.66 -5.49 -1.85
N SER A 307 7.46 -6.36 -0.86
CA SER A 307 6.13 -6.86 -0.47
C SER A 307 5.21 -5.75 0.00
N TRP A 308 5.70 -4.86 0.86
CA TRP A 308 4.98 -3.66 1.29
C TRP A 308 4.60 -2.79 0.10
N ALA A 309 5.55 -2.49 -0.80
CA ALA A 309 5.29 -1.66 -1.97
C ALA A 309 4.23 -2.28 -2.89
N LEU A 310 4.26 -3.61 -3.10
CA LEU A 310 3.26 -4.30 -3.91
C LEU A 310 1.87 -4.30 -3.25
N SER A 311 1.80 -4.47 -1.93
CA SER A 311 0.54 -4.32 -1.18
C SER A 311 0.01 -2.88 -1.25
N GLN A 312 0.86 -1.86 -1.10
CA GLN A 312 0.46 -0.47 -1.28
C GLN A 312 0.00 -0.19 -2.71
N PHE A 313 0.67 -0.76 -3.72
CA PHE A 313 0.26 -0.64 -5.11
C PHE A 313 -1.16 -1.17 -5.29
N PHE A 314 -1.42 -2.45 -4.97
CA PHE A 314 -2.75 -3.01 -5.18
C PHE A 314 -3.82 -2.39 -4.29
N ASP A 315 -3.54 -2.13 -3.01
CA ASP A 315 -4.52 -1.59 -2.05
C ASP A 315 -4.90 -0.13 -2.35
N LYS A 316 -4.06 0.62 -3.07
CA LYS A 316 -4.34 2.03 -3.42
C LYS A 316 -4.63 2.24 -4.91
N HIS A 317 -4.41 1.25 -5.77
CA HIS A 317 -4.66 1.38 -7.20
C HIS A 317 -6.17 1.36 -7.51
N PRO A 318 -6.73 2.35 -8.24
CA PRO A 318 -8.17 2.45 -8.50
C PRO A 318 -8.79 1.19 -9.12
N GLN A 319 -8.04 0.50 -9.99
CA GLN A 319 -8.50 -0.72 -10.65
C GLN A 319 -8.47 -1.97 -9.74
N TYR A 320 -7.50 -2.08 -8.82
CA TYR A 320 -7.22 -3.33 -8.11
C TYR A 320 -7.68 -3.32 -6.65
N GLN A 321 -7.80 -2.14 -6.03
CA GLN A 321 -8.07 -1.95 -4.60
C GLN A 321 -9.25 -2.78 -4.10
N ALA A 322 -10.38 -2.72 -4.79
CA ALA A 322 -11.61 -3.35 -4.33
C ALA A 322 -11.48 -4.88 -4.23
N GLU A 323 -10.89 -5.51 -5.24
CA GLU A 323 -10.68 -6.96 -5.27
C GLU A 323 -9.50 -7.37 -4.38
N PHE A 324 -8.43 -6.59 -4.30
CA PHE A 324 -7.30 -6.86 -3.41
C PHE A 324 -7.74 -6.93 -1.95
N ARG A 325 -8.56 -5.99 -1.49
CA ARG A 325 -9.11 -5.99 -0.13
C ARG A 325 -10.01 -7.19 0.17
N LYS A 326 -10.64 -7.78 -0.84
CA LYS A 326 -11.43 -9.01 -0.64
C LYS A 326 -10.54 -10.22 -0.37
N LEU A 327 -9.31 -10.25 -0.88
CA LEU A 327 -8.36 -11.34 -0.65
C LEU A 327 -8.05 -11.52 0.84
N ALA A 328 -8.01 -10.43 1.60
CA ALA A 328 -7.81 -10.45 3.05
C ALA A 328 -8.84 -11.31 3.81
N ARG A 329 -10.03 -11.51 3.24
CA ARG A 329 -11.10 -12.34 3.82
C ARG A 329 -11.11 -13.77 3.31
N GLN A 330 -10.16 -14.12 2.44
CA GLN A 330 -10.14 -15.34 1.66
C GLN A 330 -8.77 -16.01 1.64
N MET A 331 -7.99 -15.79 2.70
CA MET A 331 -6.62 -16.31 2.88
C MET A 331 -6.56 -17.80 3.19
N GLN A 332 -7.68 -18.41 3.62
CA GLN A 332 -7.77 -19.84 3.93
C GLN A 332 -8.10 -20.69 2.70
N GLY A 333 -7.67 -21.95 2.73
CA GLY A 333 -7.99 -22.97 1.75
C GLY A 333 -7.30 -22.76 0.39
N SER A 334 -7.45 -23.71 -0.53
CA SER A 334 -6.78 -23.60 -1.84
C SER A 334 -7.32 -22.46 -2.72
N GLY A 335 -6.51 -21.98 -3.67
CA GLY A 335 -6.96 -21.06 -4.73
C GLY A 335 -6.66 -19.57 -4.50
N PHE A 336 -5.89 -19.19 -3.48
CA PHE A 336 -5.46 -17.79 -3.30
C PHE A 336 -4.73 -17.24 -4.53
N THR A 337 -3.80 -18.02 -5.09
CA THR A 337 -3.08 -17.68 -6.33
C THR A 337 -4.00 -17.43 -7.51
N GLU A 338 -5.08 -18.21 -7.65
CA GLU A 338 -6.05 -18.02 -8.74
C GLU A 338 -6.91 -16.77 -8.52
N LYS A 339 -7.23 -16.42 -7.28
CA LYS A 339 -7.91 -15.15 -6.94
C LYS A 339 -7.03 -13.95 -7.28
N ILE A 340 -5.72 -14.00 -7.01
CA ILE A 340 -4.80 -12.94 -7.42
C ILE A 340 -4.77 -12.82 -8.95
N LYS A 341 -4.65 -13.94 -9.68
CA LYS A 341 -4.68 -13.92 -11.16
C LYS A 341 -5.98 -13.33 -11.69
N ALA A 342 -7.12 -13.69 -11.10
CA ALA A 342 -8.43 -13.14 -11.46
C ALA A 342 -8.52 -11.63 -11.16
N MET A 343 -7.97 -11.17 -10.03
CA MET A 343 -7.89 -9.74 -9.68
C MET A 343 -7.06 -8.94 -10.69
N ILE A 344 -5.89 -9.46 -11.09
CA ILE A 344 -5.03 -8.77 -12.06
C ILE A 344 -5.69 -8.78 -13.45
N GLY A 345 -6.38 -9.87 -13.78
CA GLY A 345 -7.06 -10.05 -15.06
C GLY A 345 -6.10 -10.48 -16.19
N PRO A 346 -6.58 -10.46 -17.44
CA PRO A 346 -5.84 -11.02 -18.58
C PRO A 346 -4.63 -10.17 -19.01
N ASP A 347 -4.57 -8.88 -18.67
CA ASP A 347 -3.50 -7.97 -19.08
C ASP A 347 -2.42 -7.83 -18.00
N LEU A 348 -1.68 -8.93 -17.77
CA LEU A 348 -0.55 -8.96 -16.84
C LEU A 348 0.54 -7.95 -17.22
N LEU A 349 0.69 -7.65 -18.51
CA LEU A 349 1.70 -6.72 -19.00
C LEU A 349 1.34 -5.29 -18.60
N ALA A 350 0.09 -4.87 -18.73
CA ALA A 350 -0.37 -3.58 -18.21
C ALA A 350 -0.19 -3.48 -16.70
N ALA A 351 -0.61 -4.49 -15.95
CA ALA A 351 -0.42 -4.49 -14.50
C ALA A 351 1.07 -4.31 -14.13
N ASN A 352 1.97 -5.03 -14.81
CA ASN A 352 3.40 -4.91 -14.61
C ASN A 352 3.95 -3.55 -15.05
N ASP A 353 3.49 -2.98 -16.16
CA ASP A 353 3.92 -1.63 -16.60
C ASP A 353 3.53 -0.56 -15.59
N ALA A 354 2.29 -0.62 -15.06
CA ALA A 354 1.82 0.28 -14.01
C ALA A 354 2.64 0.12 -12.73
N TRP A 355 2.92 -1.12 -12.34
CA TRP A 355 3.81 -1.44 -11.22
C TRP A 355 5.21 -0.83 -11.39
N LEU A 356 5.85 -1.04 -12.54
CA LEU A 356 7.20 -0.52 -12.82
C LEU A 356 7.24 1.01 -12.78
N LEU A 357 6.20 1.67 -13.32
CA LEU A 357 6.06 3.13 -13.24
C LEU A 357 5.83 3.59 -11.80
N PHE A 358 5.05 2.87 -11.00
CA PHE A 358 4.85 3.16 -9.58
C PHE A 358 6.18 3.09 -8.81
N VAL A 359 6.89 1.96 -8.85
CA VAL A 359 8.12 1.80 -8.05
C VAL A 359 9.26 2.69 -8.52
N ARG A 360 9.31 3.04 -9.82
CA ARG A 360 10.28 4.01 -10.34
C ARG A 360 10.09 5.41 -9.75
N ASN A 361 8.87 5.73 -9.37
CA ASN A 361 8.45 7.06 -8.95
C ASN A 361 8.07 7.11 -7.46
N LEU A 362 8.18 5.99 -6.74
CA LEU A 362 7.82 5.89 -5.34
C LEU A 362 8.69 6.82 -4.50
N GLN A 363 8.03 7.64 -3.69
CA GLN A 363 8.63 8.61 -2.80
C GLN A 363 7.73 8.82 -1.58
N PRO A 364 8.23 9.46 -0.50
CA PRO A 364 7.37 9.86 0.59
C PRO A 364 6.19 10.70 0.08
N GLY A 365 4.99 10.41 0.58
CA GLY A 365 3.78 11.15 0.27
C GLY A 365 3.16 10.85 -1.09
N TYR A 366 3.65 9.82 -1.81
CA TYR A 366 3.16 9.48 -3.15
C TYR A 366 1.62 9.41 -3.22
N ASP A 367 1.02 10.30 -4.01
CA ASP A 367 -0.43 10.38 -4.18
C ASP A 367 -0.91 9.33 -5.18
N SER A 368 -1.21 8.12 -4.69
CA SER A 368 -1.69 7.03 -5.53
C SER A 368 -2.99 7.35 -6.29
N GLU A 369 -3.87 8.20 -5.75
CA GLU A 369 -5.14 8.53 -6.42
C GLU A 369 -4.91 9.36 -7.69
N ARG A 370 -3.97 10.30 -7.63
CA ARG A 370 -3.62 11.20 -8.74
C ARG A 370 -2.54 10.64 -9.65
N ALA A 371 -1.60 9.88 -9.11
CA ALA A 371 -0.39 9.47 -9.82
C ALA A 371 -0.56 8.16 -10.64
N MET A 372 -1.45 7.26 -10.23
CA MET A 372 -1.56 5.95 -10.88
C MET A 372 -2.06 6.07 -12.32
N ILE A 373 -1.28 5.51 -13.25
CA ILE A 373 -1.58 5.52 -14.66
C ILE A 373 -2.78 4.62 -14.98
N THR A 374 -3.69 5.15 -15.80
CA THR A 374 -4.70 4.33 -16.49
C THR A 374 -4.32 4.23 -17.95
N PHE A 375 -4.06 3.01 -18.43
CA PHE A 375 -3.67 2.83 -19.83
C PHE A 375 -4.85 2.96 -20.77
N GLN A 376 -4.66 3.77 -21.80
CA GLN A 376 -5.58 3.89 -22.93
C GLN A 376 -4.78 3.73 -24.22
N PRO A 377 -5.13 2.79 -25.11
CA PRO A 377 -4.38 2.57 -26.35
C PRO A 377 -4.47 3.78 -27.28
N GLY A 378 -3.35 4.10 -27.91
CA GLY A 378 -3.30 5.12 -28.95
C GLY A 378 -3.80 4.62 -30.29
N LYS A 379 -4.06 5.56 -31.21
CA LYS A 379 -4.37 5.29 -32.62
C LYS A 379 -3.26 5.84 -33.50
N ASP A 380 -2.99 5.14 -34.60
CA ASP A 380 -2.06 5.61 -35.62
C ASP A 380 -2.54 6.93 -36.22
N LEU A 381 -1.61 7.84 -36.48
CA LEU A 381 -1.86 9.05 -37.25
C LEU A 381 -1.41 8.85 -38.68
N VAL A 382 -2.20 9.33 -39.64
CA VAL A 382 -1.71 9.54 -41.01
C VAL A 382 -0.77 10.76 -41.04
N ILE A 383 0.07 10.87 -42.07
CA ILE A 383 0.95 12.03 -42.24
C ILE A 383 0.11 13.31 -42.26
N ASP A 384 0.62 14.35 -41.60
CA ASP A 384 -0.02 15.65 -41.40
C ASP A 384 -1.30 15.65 -40.54
N ALA A 385 -1.77 14.49 -40.07
CA ALA A 385 -2.85 14.45 -39.10
C ALA A 385 -2.38 14.78 -37.68
N SER A 386 -3.26 15.43 -36.93
CA SER A 386 -3.03 15.85 -35.55
C SER A 386 -4.13 15.37 -34.61
N VAL A 387 -3.76 15.04 -33.38
CA VAL A 387 -4.69 14.81 -32.27
C VAL A 387 -4.32 15.75 -31.13
N THR A 388 -5.34 16.39 -30.56
CA THR A 388 -5.21 17.25 -29.37
C THR A 388 -5.86 16.57 -28.18
N GLN A 389 -5.15 16.53 -27.06
CA GLN A 389 -5.63 15.99 -25.80
C GLN A 389 -5.34 16.97 -24.67
N GLU A 390 -6.29 17.12 -23.76
CA GLU A 390 -6.10 17.86 -22.52
C GLU A 390 -5.29 17.02 -21.53
N ILE A 391 -4.23 17.61 -20.98
CA ILE A 391 -3.35 17.02 -19.98
C ILE A 391 -3.44 17.86 -18.71
N THR A 392 -4.05 17.30 -17.66
CA THR A 392 -4.26 18.01 -16.40
C THR A 392 -3.00 18.00 -15.53
N SER A 393 -2.82 19.04 -14.73
CA SER A 393 -1.64 19.22 -13.87
C SER A 393 -1.70 18.45 -12.55
N ASP A 394 -2.89 18.03 -12.14
CA ASP A 394 -3.17 17.28 -10.91
C ASP A 394 -3.07 15.76 -11.09
N ARG A 395 -2.46 15.28 -12.18
CA ARG A 395 -2.40 13.85 -12.51
C ARG A 395 -0.99 13.42 -12.91
N GLY A 396 -0.76 12.11 -12.75
CA GLY A 396 0.42 11.43 -13.26
C GLY A 396 0.41 11.32 -14.79
N TRP A 397 0.87 10.18 -15.30
CA TRP A 397 0.94 9.93 -16.74
C TRP A 397 -0.43 9.76 -17.38
N GLN A 398 -0.68 10.50 -18.45
CA GLN A 398 -1.96 10.57 -19.18
C GLN A 398 -1.73 10.21 -20.66
N SER A 399 -2.61 9.38 -21.23
CA SER A 399 -2.50 8.98 -22.64
C SER A 399 -2.75 10.17 -23.55
N SER A 400 -1.98 10.28 -24.64
CA SER A 400 -2.27 11.26 -25.69
C SER A 400 -3.31 10.77 -26.70
N GLY A 401 -3.73 9.50 -26.60
CA GLY A 401 -4.55 8.84 -27.62
C GLY A 401 -3.81 8.57 -28.94
N VAL A 402 -2.50 8.78 -29.01
CA VAL A 402 -1.68 8.61 -30.22
C VAL A 402 -0.75 7.42 -30.08
N HIS A 403 -0.76 6.56 -31.10
CA HIS A 403 0.24 5.54 -31.31
C HIS A 403 1.32 6.07 -32.27
N VAL A 404 2.58 5.88 -31.87
CA VAL A 404 3.75 6.32 -32.63
C VAL A 404 4.50 5.11 -33.18
N THR A 405 5.08 5.25 -34.37
CA THR A 405 5.87 4.20 -35.02
C THR A 405 7.35 4.53 -34.96
N ARG A 406 8.19 3.56 -34.53
CA ARG A 406 9.65 3.72 -34.46
C ARG A 406 10.22 4.22 -35.80
N GLY A 407 11.07 5.26 -35.75
CA GLY A 407 11.69 5.87 -36.91
C GLY A 407 10.86 6.94 -37.59
N GLU A 408 9.60 7.14 -37.17
CA GLU A 408 8.76 8.21 -37.69
C GLU A 408 8.87 9.49 -36.88
N THR A 409 8.68 10.63 -37.55
CA THR A 409 8.82 11.95 -36.95
C THR A 409 7.47 12.48 -36.51
N TYR A 410 7.41 13.02 -35.30
CA TYR A 410 6.23 13.65 -34.74
C TYR A 410 6.60 15.02 -34.18
N SER A 411 5.69 15.98 -34.30
CA SER A 411 5.76 17.25 -33.58
C SER A 411 4.78 17.25 -32.42
N VAL A 412 5.20 17.81 -31.30
CA VAL A 412 4.37 18.06 -30.12
C VAL A 412 4.32 19.56 -29.88
N SER A 413 3.13 20.10 -29.64
CA SER A 413 2.94 21.47 -29.20
C SER A 413 1.93 21.53 -28.07
N ALA A 414 2.23 22.27 -27.01
CA ALA A 414 1.38 22.42 -25.85
C ALA A 414 1.05 23.88 -25.57
N THR A 415 -0.23 24.17 -25.37
CA THR A 415 -0.75 25.51 -25.10
C THR A 415 -1.66 25.50 -23.89
N GLY A 416 -1.62 26.55 -23.08
CA GLY A 416 -2.41 26.67 -21.87
C GLY A 416 -1.55 27.09 -20.69
N MET A 417 -2.23 27.36 -19.57
CA MET A 417 -1.62 27.69 -18.29
C MET A 417 -2.32 26.92 -17.18
N PHE A 418 -1.56 26.60 -16.14
CA PHE A 418 -2.03 25.92 -14.95
C PHE A 418 -1.27 26.46 -13.73
N THR A 419 -1.74 26.11 -12.55
CA THR A 419 -1.18 26.52 -11.27
C THR A 419 -0.57 25.30 -10.59
N LEU A 420 0.68 25.42 -10.11
CA LEU A 420 1.40 24.32 -9.41
C LEU A 420 1.39 24.44 -7.88
N ALA A 421 1.00 25.61 -7.37
CA ALA A 421 0.83 25.86 -5.96
C ALA A 421 0.03 27.14 -5.78
N GLN A 422 -0.80 27.20 -4.74
CA GLN A 422 -1.62 28.39 -4.46
C GLN A 422 -0.93 29.40 -3.52
N LYS A 423 0.07 28.96 -2.76
CA LYS A 423 0.72 29.75 -1.70
C LYS A 423 2.21 29.97 -1.98
N PRO A 424 2.78 31.13 -1.60
CA PRO A 424 2.12 32.30 -1.00
C PRO A 424 1.27 33.11 -1.99
N LYS A 425 1.45 32.87 -3.30
CA LYS A 425 0.59 33.33 -4.41
C LYS A 425 0.54 32.22 -5.46
N PRO A 426 -0.48 32.19 -6.35
CA PRO A 426 -0.57 31.19 -7.40
C PRO A 426 0.69 31.14 -8.29
N TRP A 427 1.31 29.97 -8.36
CA TRP A 427 2.47 29.70 -9.22
C TRP A 427 1.97 29.25 -10.59
N GLN A 428 1.77 30.23 -11.47
CA GLN A 428 1.34 29.98 -12.85
C GLN A 428 2.50 29.43 -13.69
N SER A 429 2.23 28.38 -14.44
CA SER A 429 3.19 27.74 -15.34
C SER A 429 2.56 27.50 -16.72
N THR A 430 3.43 27.37 -17.72
CA THR A 430 3.11 26.79 -19.03
C THR A 430 3.79 25.42 -19.15
N ALA A 431 3.64 24.78 -20.32
CA ALA A 431 4.33 23.53 -20.65
C ALA A 431 5.87 23.64 -20.70
N ASP A 432 6.46 24.84 -20.74
CA ASP A 432 7.93 25.01 -20.63
C ASP A 432 8.44 24.85 -19.20
N GLY A 433 7.54 25.04 -18.23
CA GLY A 433 7.84 25.00 -16.81
C GLY A 433 8.44 26.29 -16.26
N ILE A 434 8.56 26.33 -14.94
CA ILE A 434 9.14 27.43 -14.15
C ILE A 434 10.43 26.97 -13.50
N THR A 435 11.45 27.84 -13.49
CA THR A 435 12.84 27.47 -13.16
C THR A 435 13.30 27.86 -11.76
N PHE A 436 12.41 28.29 -10.87
CA PHE A 436 12.79 28.55 -9.47
C PHE A 436 12.89 27.26 -8.62
N GLN A 437 12.23 26.19 -9.06
CA GLN A 437 12.28 24.86 -8.45
C GLN A 437 12.33 23.79 -9.55
N TYR A 438 12.93 22.66 -9.20
CA TYR A 438 13.11 21.53 -10.09
C TYR A 438 12.67 20.25 -9.38
N PHE A 439 12.00 19.37 -10.13
CA PHE A 439 11.74 18.01 -9.71
C PHE A 439 12.41 17.05 -10.69
N ASN A 440 13.21 16.10 -10.17
CA ASN A 440 14.01 15.16 -10.97
C ASN A 440 14.85 15.83 -12.08
N GLY A 441 15.43 17.00 -11.75
CA GLY A 441 16.29 17.76 -12.67
C GLY A 441 15.55 18.48 -13.79
N GLN A 442 14.22 18.54 -13.76
CA GLN A 442 13.40 19.26 -14.74
C GLN A 442 12.64 20.42 -14.07
N PRO A 443 12.44 21.56 -14.75
CA PRO A 443 11.61 22.65 -14.26
C PRO A 443 10.22 22.15 -13.83
N LEU A 444 9.66 22.69 -12.75
CA LEU A 444 8.29 22.41 -12.35
C LEU A 444 7.32 22.83 -13.47
N GLY A 445 6.29 22.05 -13.72
CA GLY A 445 5.30 22.24 -14.79
C GLY A 445 5.76 21.85 -16.20
N ARG A 446 7.04 21.56 -16.42
CA ARG A 446 7.52 21.21 -17.76
C ARG A 446 6.77 19.98 -18.30
N LEU A 447 6.34 20.03 -19.56
CA LEU A 447 5.74 18.88 -20.23
C LEU A 447 6.78 17.78 -20.42
N LEU A 448 6.49 16.63 -19.82
CA LEU A 448 7.24 15.39 -19.93
C LEU A 448 6.48 14.42 -20.82
N MET A 449 7.24 13.57 -21.49
CA MET A 449 6.71 12.59 -22.42
C MET A 449 7.36 11.23 -22.17
N MET A 450 6.59 10.15 -22.32
CA MET A 450 7.10 8.79 -22.37
C MET A 450 6.36 7.98 -23.45
N VAL A 451 6.94 6.86 -23.88
CA VAL A 451 6.28 5.92 -24.79
C VAL A 451 6.07 4.62 -24.03
N ARG A 452 4.82 4.18 -23.93
CA ARG A 452 4.52 2.81 -23.53
C ARG A 452 4.67 1.93 -24.77
N PRO A 453 5.69 1.07 -24.87
CA PRO A 453 5.91 0.28 -26.07
C PRO A 453 4.80 -0.76 -26.23
N ASP A 454 4.53 -1.13 -27.48
CA ASP A 454 3.62 -2.23 -27.77
C ASP A 454 4.06 -3.53 -27.08
N PRO A 455 3.12 -4.45 -26.81
CA PRO A 455 3.46 -5.79 -26.35
C PRO A 455 4.41 -6.49 -27.32
N GLY A 456 5.48 -7.08 -26.80
CA GLY A 456 6.46 -7.80 -27.60
C GLY A 456 7.67 -8.25 -26.79
N ASN A 457 8.53 -9.04 -27.40
CA ASN A 457 9.73 -9.61 -26.77
C ASN A 457 10.97 -8.69 -26.91
N ASP A 458 10.78 -7.38 -27.02
CA ASP A 458 11.90 -6.43 -27.08
C ASP A 458 12.59 -6.39 -25.71
N PRO A 459 13.87 -6.83 -25.58
CA PRO A 459 14.57 -6.84 -24.30
C PRO A 459 14.77 -5.43 -23.72
N THR A 460 14.66 -4.39 -24.54
CA THR A 460 14.78 -2.98 -24.14
C THR A 460 13.44 -2.35 -23.72
N ARG A 461 12.34 -3.14 -23.73
CA ARG A 461 10.99 -2.63 -23.49
C ARG A 461 10.86 -1.90 -22.15
N MET A 462 11.38 -2.48 -21.07
CA MET A 462 11.35 -1.85 -19.74
C MET A 462 12.13 -0.53 -19.73
N GLN A 463 13.32 -0.50 -20.34
CA GLN A 463 14.11 0.73 -20.43
C GLN A 463 13.37 1.82 -21.20
N THR A 464 12.66 1.43 -22.26
CA THR A 464 11.84 2.34 -23.07
C THR A 464 10.66 2.88 -22.28
N LEU A 465 9.93 2.02 -21.58
CA LEU A 465 8.78 2.40 -20.73
C LEU A 465 9.20 3.43 -19.66
N LEU A 466 10.35 3.19 -19.01
CA LEU A 466 10.82 4.03 -17.90
C LEU A 466 11.58 5.28 -18.37
N ARG A 467 11.77 5.46 -19.68
CA ARG A 467 12.50 6.61 -20.23
C ARG A 467 11.57 7.80 -20.40
N VAL A 468 11.97 8.90 -19.76
CA VAL A 468 11.28 10.19 -19.80
C VAL A 468 12.02 11.15 -20.75
N TYR A 469 11.26 11.85 -21.57
CA TYR A 469 11.74 12.88 -22.50
C TYR A 469 11.18 14.24 -22.11
N PRO A 470 12.01 15.21 -21.69
CA PRO A 470 11.56 16.54 -21.28
C PRO A 470 11.34 17.47 -22.48
N GLN A 471 10.11 17.53 -23.00
CA GLN A 471 9.81 18.22 -24.25
C GLN A 471 9.70 19.75 -24.11
N GLY A 472 8.99 20.24 -23.09
CA GLY A 472 8.60 21.65 -23.04
C GLY A 472 7.36 21.95 -23.90
N SER A 473 7.12 23.21 -24.25
CA SER A 473 5.92 23.63 -25.00
C SER A 473 5.94 23.22 -26.48
N GLN A 474 7.11 22.98 -27.06
CA GLN A 474 7.25 22.55 -28.45
C GLN A 474 8.41 21.58 -28.62
N ALA A 475 8.20 20.52 -29.40
CA ALA A 475 9.26 19.61 -29.78
C ALA A 475 8.98 18.96 -31.14
N THR A 476 10.04 18.57 -31.83
CA THR A 476 9.97 17.64 -32.97
C THR A 476 10.98 16.55 -32.73
N TRP A 477 10.55 15.30 -32.87
CA TRP A 477 11.37 14.15 -32.50
C TRP A 477 11.03 12.95 -33.37
N MET A 478 12.01 12.07 -33.53
CA MET A 478 11.83 10.76 -34.15
C MET A 478 11.53 9.74 -33.07
N ALA A 479 10.45 8.97 -33.22
CA ALA A 479 10.05 7.99 -32.23
C ALA A 479 11.10 6.86 -32.11
N PRO A 480 11.65 6.59 -30.91
CA PRO A 480 12.66 5.57 -30.66
C PRO A 480 12.06 4.17 -30.51
N ALA A 481 10.75 4.09 -30.31
CA ALA A 481 10.00 2.85 -30.18
C ALA A 481 8.59 3.01 -30.72
N THR A 482 8.00 1.88 -31.10
CA THR A 482 6.60 1.79 -31.49
C THR A 482 5.74 1.59 -30.25
N GLY A 483 4.69 2.39 -30.08
CA GLY A 483 3.82 2.30 -28.91
C GLY A 483 2.94 3.53 -28.69
N THR A 484 2.25 3.57 -27.55
CA THR A 484 1.36 4.69 -27.21
C THR A 484 2.11 5.79 -26.46
N LEU A 485 1.87 7.04 -26.85
CA LEU A 485 2.47 8.22 -26.25
C LEU A 485 1.70 8.67 -25.00
N TYR A 486 2.43 9.02 -23.94
CA TYR A 486 1.88 9.54 -22.69
C TYR A 486 2.58 10.83 -22.28
N PHE A 487 1.83 11.72 -21.63
CA PHE A 487 2.29 13.00 -21.14
C PHE A 487 2.05 13.17 -19.64
N ARG A 488 2.85 14.05 -19.04
CA ARG A 488 2.70 14.51 -17.66
C ARG A 488 3.25 15.93 -17.54
N LEU A 489 2.66 16.76 -16.69
CA LEU A 489 3.26 18.03 -16.27
C LEU A 489 4.14 17.79 -15.04
N ASN A 490 5.40 18.22 -15.10
CA ASN A 490 6.40 17.83 -14.10
C ASN A 490 6.10 18.42 -12.72
N ASP A 491 5.98 17.56 -11.72
CA ASP A 491 5.92 17.96 -10.32
C ASP A 491 6.33 16.78 -9.42
N ALA A 492 6.50 17.03 -8.13
CA ALA A 492 6.65 15.98 -7.15
C ALA A 492 5.36 15.14 -7.04
N TRP A 493 5.51 13.83 -6.83
CA TRP A 493 4.39 12.88 -6.80
C TRP A 493 3.49 13.02 -5.56
N ASP A 494 3.96 13.75 -4.55
CA ASP A 494 3.28 14.11 -3.31
C ASP A 494 2.69 15.52 -3.32
N SER A 495 2.85 16.25 -4.43
CA SER A 495 2.37 17.63 -4.59
C SER A 495 1.27 17.75 -5.66
N LEU A 496 0.74 16.63 -6.18
CA LEU A 496 -0.25 16.68 -7.26
C LEU A 496 -1.60 17.28 -6.83
N ASP A 497 -1.90 17.29 -5.53
CA ASP A 497 -3.19 17.72 -4.99
C ASP A 497 -3.39 19.24 -4.96
N ASN A 498 -2.31 20.02 -5.04
CA ASN A 498 -2.34 21.48 -5.03
C ASN A 498 -2.20 22.09 -6.44
N ASN A 499 -2.16 21.23 -7.47
CA ASN A 499 -2.13 21.61 -8.87
C ASN A 499 -3.55 21.84 -9.41
N GLU A 500 -3.72 22.87 -10.24
CA GLU A 500 -5.01 23.22 -10.83
C GLU A 500 -4.87 23.67 -12.28
N GLY A 501 -5.73 23.14 -13.15
CA GLY A 501 -5.76 23.46 -14.57
C GLY A 501 -5.00 22.45 -15.43
N ALA A 502 -4.88 22.76 -16.72
CA ALA A 502 -4.41 21.83 -17.73
C ALA A 502 -3.72 22.55 -18.90
N VAL A 503 -3.07 21.78 -19.76
CA VAL A 503 -2.62 22.22 -21.08
C VAL A 503 -3.27 21.38 -22.17
N GLN A 504 -3.48 21.98 -23.33
CA GLN A 504 -3.85 21.27 -24.56
C GLN A 504 -2.59 20.85 -25.28
N VAL A 505 -2.35 19.55 -25.41
CA VAL A 505 -1.19 18.98 -26.10
C VAL A 505 -1.64 18.43 -27.44
N THR A 506 -1.06 18.94 -28.51
CA THR A 506 -1.29 18.50 -29.89
C THR A 506 -0.10 17.71 -30.39
N VAL A 507 -0.36 16.52 -30.92
CA VAL A 507 0.63 15.64 -31.54
C VAL A 507 0.30 15.53 -33.02
N THR A 508 1.27 15.81 -33.89
CA THR A 508 1.12 15.74 -35.35
C THR A 508 2.18 14.81 -35.93
N ARG A 509 1.80 13.89 -36.82
CA ARG A 509 2.76 13.08 -37.58
C ARG A 509 3.34 13.93 -38.71
N GLN A 510 4.66 14.05 -38.74
CA GLN A 510 5.37 14.85 -39.72
C GLN A 510 5.74 14.01 -40.96
N PRO A 511 5.87 14.64 -42.13
CA PRO A 511 6.52 14.02 -43.27
C PRO A 511 7.95 13.59 -42.89
N GLN A 512 8.38 12.42 -43.36
CA GLN A 512 9.77 11.99 -43.21
C GLN A 512 10.69 13.06 -43.82
N PRO A 513 11.74 13.53 -43.10
CA PRO A 513 12.71 14.43 -43.69
C PRO A 513 13.32 13.72 -44.90
N GLN A 514 13.16 14.30 -46.09
CA GLN A 514 13.75 13.75 -47.30
C GLN A 514 15.26 13.64 -47.07
N SER A 515 15.80 12.42 -47.14
CA SER A 515 17.25 12.26 -47.18
C SER A 515 17.72 12.98 -48.44
N ASN A 516 18.37 14.13 -48.28
CA ASN A 516 19.19 14.68 -49.34
C ASN A 516 20.36 13.71 -49.52
N THR A 517 20.12 12.63 -50.24
CA THR A 517 21.15 11.88 -50.93
C THR A 517 21.67 12.86 -51.97
N ALA A 518 22.68 13.63 -51.57
CA ALA A 518 23.45 14.45 -52.47
C ALA A 518 23.85 13.54 -53.63
N ARG A 519 23.37 13.90 -54.83
CA ARG A 519 23.85 13.33 -56.08
C ARG A 519 25.37 13.48 -56.11
N GLN A 520 25.98 12.41 -56.60
CA GLN A 520 27.40 12.15 -56.86
C GLN A 520 28.24 13.37 -57.20
#